data_AF-A0A5C4J218-F1
#
_entry.id   AF-A0A5C4J218-F1
#
_cell.length_a   1.000
_cell.length_b   1.000
_cell.length_c   1.000
_cell.angle_alpha   90.00
_cell.angle_beta   90.00
_cell.angle_gamma   90.00
#
_symmetry.space_group_name_H-M   'P 1'
#
loop_
_entity.id
_entity.type
_entity.pdbx_description
1 polymer ?
#
loop_
_entity_poly.entity_id
_entity_poly.type
_entity_poly.pdbx_seq_one_letter_code
_entity_poly.pdbx_strand_id
1 'polypeptide(L)'
;MGETLRRASVGTSKGAKPGPYARELWVLRAARAYSRRITSGVELIVLSNSNKEQLFATQELSQPVAEWLRTTNRDSKRRAGYPVLVATQETKQVPGEAFLAKRAFTRPPQILDIAIGRVLNRISAAVLIPAETAVLAPLLYSYCREVLTMDDKDVERIKELAGRLAALLGQDSRPGPFRDFIRANGKGGNLYGWFRSKGVDWLLFPRPKDTPPVLLPVQEYRLLFEDERSWSWRRLLVFAVLEALAEAGWEPKGSQEELQEIKDLADAAGGDQEEGTEQ
;
A
#
# COMPACT_ATOMS: atom_id res chain seq x y z
N MET A 1 30.72 -9.51 26.85
CA MET A 1 30.25 -10.88 26.56
C MET A 1 29.69 -10.87 25.16
N GLY A 2 30.36 -11.52 24.21
CA GLY A 2 30.04 -11.44 22.79
C GLY A 2 28.86 -12.33 22.42
N GLU A 3 27.76 -11.72 21.97
CA GLU A 3 26.66 -12.45 21.36
C GLU A 3 27.10 -12.96 19.99
N THR A 4 27.11 -14.27 19.87
CA THR A 4 27.36 -14.98 18.62
C THR A 4 26.18 -14.71 17.68
N LEU A 5 26.39 -13.86 16.68
CA LEU A 5 25.51 -13.74 15.52
C LEU A 5 25.35 -15.13 14.89
N ARG A 6 24.20 -15.77 15.13
CA ARG A 6 23.80 -17.00 14.43
C ARG A 6 23.61 -16.65 12.94
N ARG A 7 24.69 -16.78 12.16
CA ARG A 7 24.62 -16.82 10.69
C ARG A 7 23.82 -18.06 10.31
N ALA A 8 22.58 -17.86 9.89
CA ALA A 8 21.81 -18.89 9.20
C ALA A 8 22.29 -18.93 7.74
N SER A 9 23.21 -19.82 7.40
CA SER A 9 23.53 -20.15 6.01
C SER A 9 22.66 -21.31 5.57
N VAL A 10 21.71 -21.07 4.67
CA VAL A 10 20.93 -22.15 4.04
C VAL A 10 21.23 -22.11 2.54
N GLY A 11 21.93 -23.14 2.06
CA GLY A 11 22.25 -23.30 0.64
C GLY A 11 21.09 -23.87 -0.17
N THR A 12 21.00 -23.50 -1.44
CA THR A 12 20.03 -24.06 -2.39
C THR A 12 20.36 -25.53 -2.73
N SER A 13 19.33 -26.37 -2.85
CA SER A 13 19.47 -27.77 -3.29
C SER A 13 20.02 -27.86 -4.71
N LYS A 14 21.02 -28.73 -4.95
CA LYS A 14 21.60 -28.97 -6.28
C LYS A 14 20.53 -29.32 -7.32
N GLY A 15 20.50 -28.58 -8.44
CA GLY A 15 19.84 -28.99 -9.69
C GLY A 15 18.62 -28.18 -10.14
N ALA A 16 17.96 -27.42 -9.26
CA ALA A 16 16.85 -26.55 -9.64
C ALA A 16 17.37 -25.16 -10.02
N LYS A 17 16.95 -24.63 -11.18
CA LYS A 17 17.17 -23.21 -11.49
C LYS A 17 16.44 -22.38 -10.43
N PRO A 18 17.12 -21.45 -9.72
CA PRO A 18 16.45 -20.61 -8.75
C PRO A 18 15.36 -19.80 -9.45
N GLY A 19 14.16 -19.76 -8.84
CA GLY A 19 13.09 -18.88 -9.30
C GLY A 19 13.49 -17.40 -9.22
N PRO A 20 12.67 -16.49 -9.78
CA PRO A 20 12.93 -15.06 -9.71
C PRO A 20 13.10 -14.60 -8.26
N TYR A 21 14.10 -13.75 -8.01
CA TYR A 21 14.41 -13.18 -6.69
C TYR A 21 14.50 -14.21 -5.56
N ALA A 22 14.96 -15.44 -5.87
CA ALA A 22 14.99 -16.51 -4.89
C ALA A 22 15.78 -16.12 -3.63
N ARG A 23 16.90 -15.40 -3.79
CA ARG A 23 17.79 -15.01 -2.68
C ARG A 23 17.11 -14.03 -1.73
N GLU A 24 16.46 -13.00 -2.26
CA GLU A 24 15.69 -12.02 -1.53
C GLU A 24 14.50 -12.72 -0.82
N LEU A 25 13.84 -13.63 -1.51
CA LEU A 25 12.74 -14.43 -0.96
C LEU A 25 13.18 -15.30 0.22
N TRP A 26 14.37 -15.90 0.16
CA TRP A 26 14.93 -16.64 1.30
C TRP A 26 15.08 -15.72 2.53
N VAL A 27 15.62 -14.52 2.35
CA VAL A 27 15.79 -13.56 3.46
C VAL A 27 14.46 -13.10 4.00
N LEU A 28 13.51 -12.78 3.13
CA LEU A 28 12.15 -12.41 3.55
C LEU A 28 11.52 -13.51 4.40
N ARG A 29 11.59 -14.78 3.96
CA ARG A 29 11.03 -15.92 4.71
C ARG A 29 11.75 -16.11 6.05
N ALA A 30 13.07 -15.97 6.07
CA ALA A 30 13.86 -16.05 7.29
C ALA A 30 13.48 -14.94 8.29
N ALA A 31 13.36 -13.69 7.83
CA ALA A 31 12.94 -12.56 8.66
C ALA A 31 11.54 -12.77 9.25
N ARG A 32 10.58 -13.23 8.44
CA ARG A 32 9.21 -13.56 8.88
C ARG A 32 9.15 -14.70 9.90
N ALA A 33 10.02 -15.70 9.76
CA ALA A 33 10.09 -16.84 10.67
C ALA A 33 10.86 -16.53 11.97
N TYR A 34 11.65 -15.46 11.98
CA TYR A 34 12.53 -15.14 13.09
C TYR A 34 11.75 -14.95 14.40
N SER A 35 12.26 -15.53 15.49
CA SER A 35 11.55 -15.60 16.77
C SER A 35 11.78 -14.39 17.66
N ARG A 36 12.94 -13.75 17.54
CA ARG A 36 13.33 -12.60 18.37
C ARG A 36 13.10 -11.30 17.62
N ARG A 37 13.06 -10.18 18.35
CA ARG A 37 13.04 -8.84 17.74
C ARG A 37 14.27 -8.65 16.86
N ILE A 38 14.08 -8.07 15.68
CA ILE A 38 15.16 -7.67 14.78
C ILE A 38 15.49 -6.21 15.08
N THR A 39 16.69 -5.96 15.61
CA THR A 39 17.12 -4.63 16.07
C THR A 39 18.12 -3.96 15.13
N SER A 40 18.47 -4.60 14.02
CA SER A 40 19.43 -4.10 13.03
C SER A 40 19.05 -4.56 11.63
N GLY A 41 19.65 -3.97 10.59
CA GLY A 41 19.46 -4.39 9.21
C GLY A 41 19.86 -5.85 8.98
N VAL A 42 19.27 -6.48 7.98
CA VAL A 42 19.58 -7.86 7.58
C VAL A 42 20.32 -7.81 6.24
N GLU A 43 21.54 -8.32 6.22
CA GLU A 43 22.37 -8.36 5.01
C GLU A 43 22.22 -9.70 4.27
N LEU A 44 21.97 -9.62 2.97
CA LEU A 44 22.10 -10.70 2.01
C LEU A 44 23.51 -10.62 1.38
N ILE A 45 24.39 -11.54 1.76
CA ILE A 45 25.72 -11.67 1.16
C ILE A 45 25.69 -12.79 0.14
N VAL A 46 25.98 -12.46 -1.12
CA VAL A 46 26.05 -13.39 -2.24
C VAL A 46 27.50 -13.61 -2.61
N LEU A 47 27.95 -14.86 -2.49
CA LEU A 47 29.26 -15.33 -2.92
C LEU A 47 29.07 -16.30 -4.09
N SER A 48 29.49 -15.91 -5.29
CA SER A 48 29.57 -16.80 -6.44
C SER A 48 31.03 -17.03 -6.80
N ASN A 49 31.47 -18.28 -6.70
CA ASN A 49 32.74 -18.74 -7.24
C ASN A 49 32.46 -19.66 -8.43
N SER A 50 32.00 -19.05 -9.52
CA SER A 50 31.78 -19.74 -10.79
C SER A 50 32.94 -19.40 -11.73
N ASN A 51 33.37 -20.38 -12.53
CA ASN A 51 34.39 -20.16 -13.57
C ASN A 51 33.94 -19.14 -14.64
N LYS A 52 32.66 -18.77 -14.67
CA LYS A 52 32.11 -17.76 -15.58
C LYS A 52 32.10 -16.36 -14.96
N GLU A 53 31.77 -16.24 -13.68
CA GLU A 53 31.66 -14.96 -12.97
C GLU A 53 31.99 -15.14 -11.48
N GLN A 54 32.96 -14.35 -11.00
CA GLN A 54 33.21 -14.16 -9.58
C GLN A 54 32.38 -12.96 -9.12
N LEU A 55 31.38 -13.21 -8.28
CA LEU A 55 30.50 -12.16 -7.78
C LEU A 55 30.55 -12.12 -6.26
N PHE A 56 30.92 -10.96 -5.72
CA PHE A 56 30.67 -10.56 -4.35
C PHE A 56 29.64 -9.43 -4.37
N ALA A 57 28.43 -9.69 -3.88
CA ALA A 57 27.38 -8.69 -3.81
C ALA A 57 26.73 -8.71 -2.43
N THR A 58 26.54 -7.54 -1.85
CA THR A 58 25.81 -7.35 -0.59
C THR A 58 24.56 -6.53 -0.87
N GLN A 59 23.41 -7.01 -0.40
CA GLN A 59 22.17 -6.24 -0.39
C GLN A 59 21.68 -6.11 1.06
N GLU A 60 21.18 -4.94 1.43
CA GLU A 60 20.68 -4.69 2.77
C GLU A 60 19.14 -4.62 2.78
N LEU A 61 18.53 -5.34 3.71
CA LEU A 61 17.16 -5.15 4.12
C LEU A 61 17.16 -4.28 5.38
N SER A 62 16.63 -3.07 5.29
CA SER A 62 16.65 -2.13 6.41
C SER A 62 15.96 -2.70 7.65
N GLN A 63 16.43 -2.29 8.83
CA GLN A 63 15.90 -2.76 10.12
C GLN A 63 14.37 -2.62 10.22
N PRO A 64 13.75 -1.48 9.84
CA PRO A 64 12.30 -1.32 9.96
C PRO A 64 11.54 -2.31 9.08
N VAL A 65 12.01 -2.57 7.85
CA VAL A 65 11.39 -3.55 6.95
C VAL A 65 11.53 -4.97 7.50
N ALA A 66 12.71 -5.34 7.97
CA ALA A 66 12.96 -6.67 8.51
C ALA A 66 12.11 -6.96 9.76
N GLU A 67 12.05 -6.02 10.69
CA GLU A 67 11.22 -6.12 11.89
C GLU A 67 9.73 -6.13 11.55
N TRP A 68 9.28 -5.28 10.62
CA TRP A 68 7.90 -5.28 10.16
C TRP A 68 7.51 -6.62 9.52
N LEU A 69 8.36 -7.19 8.65
CA LEU A 69 8.14 -8.52 8.09
C LEU A 69 7.98 -9.57 9.20
N ARG A 70 8.82 -9.53 10.24
CA ARG A 70 8.68 -10.41 11.40
C ARG A 70 7.32 -10.24 12.09
N THR A 71 6.86 -9.00 12.32
CA THR A 71 5.57 -8.76 12.99
C THR A 71 4.38 -9.21 12.15
N THR A 72 4.46 -9.23 10.81
CA THR A 72 3.39 -9.79 9.95
C THR A 72 3.06 -11.25 10.25
N ASN A 73 3.98 -12.03 10.82
CA ASN A 73 3.72 -13.40 11.20
C ASN A 73 3.31 -13.54 12.68
N ARG A 74 3.48 -12.51 13.51
CA ARG A 74 3.24 -12.56 14.96
C ARG A 74 1.90 -11.97 15.37
N ASP A 75 1.53 -10.86 14.76
CA ASP A 75 0.23 -10.22 14.96
C ASP A 75 -0.84 -10.94 14.12
N SER A 76 -1.97 -11.32 14.74
CA SER A 76 -3.01 -12.09 14.05
C SER A 76 -3.71 -11.32 12.94
N LYS A 77 -3.94 -10.01 13.12
CA LYS A 77 -4.58 -9.16 12.10
C LYS A 77 -3.64 -8.98 10.91
N ARG A 78 -2.36 -8.71 11.17
CA ARG A 78 -1.34 -8.59 10.10
C ARG A 78 -1.10 -9.92 9.39
N ARG A 79 -1.15 -11.04 10.12
CA ARG A 79 -1.00 -12.38 9.54
C ARG A 79 -2.13 -12.70 8.55
N ALA A 80 -3.37 -12.29 8.87
CA ALA A 80 -4.50 -12.45 7.97
C ALA A 80 -4.37 -11.57 6.71
N GLY A 81 -3.83 -10.36 6.83
CA GLY A 81 -3.62 -9.44 5.70
C GLY A 81 -2.45 -9.81 4.79
N TYR A 82 -1.45 -10.55 5.29
CA TYR A 82 -0.22 -10.82 4.55
C TYR A 82 -0.43 -11.56 3.21
N PRO A 83 -1.24 -12.63 3.11
CA PRO A 83 -1.50 -13.28 1.81
C PRO A 83 -2.15 -12.33 0.79
N VAL A 84 -3.01 -11.42 1.25
CA VAL A 84 -3.65 -10.43 0.39
C VAL A 84 -2.62 -9.43 -0.12
N LEU A 85 -1.70 -8.96 0.74
CA LEU A 85 -0.58 -8.11 0.32
C LEU A 85 0.29 -8.83 -0.72
N VAL A 86 0.63 -10.10 -0.47
CA VAL A 86 1.41 -10.90 -1.42
C VAL A 86 0.72 -10.94 -2.78
N ALA A 87 -0.60 -11.18 -2.81
CA ALA A 87 -1.37 -11.19 -4.05
C ALA A 87 -1.38 -9.84 -4.77
N THR A 88 -1.28 -8.70 -4.07
CA THR A 88 -1.13 -7.40 -4.74
C THR A 88 0.24 -7.24 -5.40
N GLN A 89 1.28 -7.91 -4.91
CA GLN A 89 2.61 -7.76 -5.49
C GLN A 89 2.84 -8.62 -6.75
N GLU A 90 1.96 -9.57 -7.03
CA GLU A 90 2.09 -10.51 -8.16
C GLU A 90 2.07 -9.81 -9.52
N THR A 91 2.87 -10.33 -10.47
CA THR A 91 2.82 -9.98 -11.89
C THR A 91 2.59 -11.23 -12.73
N LYS A 92 2.36 -11.06 -14.04
CA LYS A 92 2.21 -12.19 -14.97
C LYS A 92 3.42 -13.14 -14.98
N GLN A 93 4.60 -12.65 -14.60
CA GLN A 93 5.87 -13.36 -14.72
C GLN A 93 6.49 -13.72 -13.38
N VAL A 94 6.20 -12.95 -12.32
CA VAL A 94 6.85 -13.08 -11.02
C VAL A 94 5.81 -13.32 -9.93
N PRO A 95 5.94 -14.43 -9.17
CA PRO A 95 5.08 -14.69 -8.02
C PRO A 95 5.13 -13.54 -7.00
N GLY A 96 3.99 -13.22 -6.39
CA GLY A 96 3.86 -12.08 -5.49
C GLY A 96 4.85 -12.05 -4.32
N GLU A 97 5.16 -13.20 -3.72
CA GLU A 97 6.08 -13.26 -2.57
C GLU A 97 7.52 -12.93 -3.00
N ALA A 98 7.92 -13.39 -4.19
CA ALA A 98 9.23 -13.08 -4.76
C ALA A 98 9.36 -11.59 -5.10
N PHE A 99 8.31 -10.99 -5.64
CA PHE A 99 8.34 -9.57 -6.01
C PHE A 99 8.19 -8.64 -4.80
N LEU A 100 7.42 -9.05 -3.77
CA LEU A 100 7.42 -8.41 -2.47
C LEU A 100 8.84 -8.41 -1.89
N ALA A 101 9.55 -9.54 -1.95
CA ALA A 101 10.93 -9.63 -1.48
C ALA A 101 11.84 -8.67 -2.24
N LYS A 102 11.81 -8.66 -3.58
CA LYS A 102 12.58 -7.69 -4.39
C LYS A 102 12.35 -6.25 -3.92
N ARG A 103 11.08 -5.82 -3.82
CA ARG A 103 10.73 -4.44 -3.46
C ARG A 103 11.12 -4.09 -2.02
N ALA A 104 11.04 -5.06 -1.10
CA ALA A 104 11.47 -4.85 0.27
C ALA A 104 12.96 -4.48 0.38
N PHE A 105 13.80 -4.99 -0.52
CA PHE A 105 15.22 -4.63 -0.61
C PHE A 105 15.45 -3.34 -1.40
N THR A 106 14.82 -3.20 -2.57
CA THR A 106 15.22 -2.15 -3.52
C THR A 106 14.40 -0.88 -3.41
N ARG A 107 13.10 -0.98 -3.15
CA ARG A 107 12.15 0.15 -3.18
C ARG A 107 10.98 -0.05 -2.22
N PRO A 108 11.20 0.00 -0.89
CA PRO A 108 10.13 -0.20 0.10
C PRO A 108 8.88 0.67 -0.12
N PRO A 109 8.97 1.97 -0.47
CA PRO A 109 7.78 2.80 -0.69
C PRO A 109 6.81 2.24 -1.74
N GLN A 110 7.33 1.55 -2.77
CA GLN A 110 6.48 1.00 -3.85
C GLN A 110 5.53 -0.10 -3.37
N ILE A 111 5.82 -0.77 -2.25
CA ILE A 111 4.93 -1.83 -1.71
C ILE A 111 3.55 -1.25 -1.41
N LEU A 112 3.50 -0.05 -0.80
CA LEU A 112 2.27 0.68 -0.49
C LEU A 112 1.54 1.07 -1.78
N ASP A 113 2.24 1.76 -2.68
CA ASP A 113 1.65 2.30 -3.91
C ASP A 113 1.00 1.21 -4.77
N ILE A 114 1.66 0.04 -4.85
CA ILE A 114 1.24 -1.10 -5.66
C ILE A 114 0.13 -1.88 -4.97
N ALA A 115 0.18 -2.01 -3.65
CA ALA A 115 -0.94 -2.59 -2.91
C ALA A 115 -2.22 -1.79 -3.15
N ILE A 116 -2.15 -0.46 -3.01
CA ILE A 116 -3.29 0.44 -3.23
C ILE A 116 -3.73 0.41 -4.69
N GLY A 117 -2.79 0.44 -5.64
CA GLY A 117 -3.12 0.38 -7.07
C GLY A 117 -3.82 -0.90 -7.47
N ARG A 118 -3.42 -2.04 -6.88
CA ARG A 118 -4.07 -3.32 -7.13
C ARG A 118 -5.44 -3.45 -6.49
N VAL A 119 -5.65 -2.84 -5.32
CA VAL A 119 -7.00 -2.71 -4.75
C VAL A 119 -7.88 -1.89 -5.68
N LEU A 120 -7.38 -0.76 -6.19
CA LEU A 120 -8.13 0.05 -7.18
C LEU A 120 -8.46 -0.73 -8.45
N ASN A 121 -7.53 -1.51 -9.01
CA ASN A 121 -7.79 -2.34 -10.19
C ASN A 121 -8.76 -3.50 -9.95
N ARG A 122 -9.18 -3.76 -8.70
CA ARG A 122 -10.25 -4.73 -8.38
C ARG A 122 -11.63 -4.08 -8.33
N ILE A 123 -11.70 -2.76 -8.42
CA ILE A 123 -12.97 -2.04 -8.57
C ILE A 123 -13.61 -2.46 -9.88
N SER A 124 -14.87 -2.85 -9.83
CA SER A 124 -15.64 -3.30 -10.97
C SER A 124 -17.09 -2.85 -10.85
N ALA A 125 -17.86 -2.94 -11.93
CA ALA A 125 -19.26 -2.55 -11.88
C ALA A 125 -20.10 -3.34 -10.86
N ALA A 126 -19.66 -4.55 -10.47
CA ALA A 126 -20.31 -5.36 -9.44
C ALA A 126 -19.77 -5.11 -8.02
N VAL A 127 -18.54 -4.61 -7.90
CA VAL A 127 -17.83 -4.46 -6.63
C VAL A 127 -17.04 -3.16 -6.64
N LEU A 128 -17.60 -2.10 -6.05
CA LEU A 128 -16.90 -0.81 -5.97
C LEU A 128 -15.95 -0.70 -4.79
N ILE A 129 -16.15 -1.50 -3.74
CA ILE A 129 -15.24 -1.59 -2.60
C ILE A 129 -14.79 -3.04 -2.49
N PRO A 130 -13.56 -3.37 -2.91
CA PRO A 130 -13.03 -4.72 -2.81
C PRO A 130 -12.93 -5.16 -1.33
N ALA A 131 -13.35 -6.39 -1.02
CA ALA A 131 -13.33 -6.94 0.34
C ALA A 131 -11.92 -6.99 0.95
N GLU A 132 -10.90 -7.02 0.10
CA GLU A 132 -9.48 -6.96 0.45
C GLU A 132 -9.11 -5.68 1.20
N THR A 133 -9.87 -4.59 1.01
CA THR A 133 -9.61 -3.28 1.62
C THR A 133 -9.56 -3.40 3.15
N ALA A 134 -10.60 -3.98 3.77
CA ALA A 134 -10.67 -4.15 5.23
C ALA A 134 -9.58 -5.11 5.76
N VAL A 135 -9.23 -6.13 4.98
CA VAL A 135 -8.22 -7.14 5.36
C VAL A 135 -6.80 -6.57 5.27
N LEU A 136 -6.53 -5.67 4.31
CA LEU A 136 -5.24 -5.03 4.12
C LEU A 136 -4.99 -3.86 5.07
N ALA A 137 -6.03 -3.18 5.54
CA ALA A 137 -5.88 -1.93 6.27
C ALA A 137 -4.95 -2.00 7.50
N PRO A 138 -5.06 -2.99 8.41
CA PRO A 138 -4.14 -3.10 9.55
C PRO A 138 -2.67 -3.21 9.11
N LEU A 139 -2.44 -3.89 7.98
CA LEU A 139 -1.11 -4.12 7.43
C LEU A 139 -0.57 -2.86 6.77
N LEU A 140 -1.35 -2.17 5.93
CA LEU A 140 -0.91 -0.94 5.27
C LEU A 140 -0.66 0.21 6.25
N TYR A 141 -1.53 0.41 7.26
CA TYR A 141 -1.28 1.43 8.28
C TYR A 141 -0.03 1.13 9.11
N SER A 142 0.19 -0.14 9.48
CA SER A 142 1.44 -0.52 10.15
C SER A 142 2.66 -0.29 9.27
N TYR A 143 2.55 -0.54 7.96
CA TYR A 143 3.64 -0.31 7.02
C TYR A 143 3.99 1.17 6.89
N CYS A 144 2.99 2.04 6.77
CA CYS A 144 3.19 3.50 6.74
C CYS A 144 3.95 4.00 7.99
N ARG A 145 3.56 3.54 9.18
CA ARG A 145 4.15 3.97 10.45
C ARG A 145 5.53 3.37 10.69
N GLU A 146 5.64 2.05 10.58
CA GLU A 146 6.83 1.32 10.99
C GLU A 146 7.92 1.35 9.91
N VAL A 147 7.55 1.25 8.63
CA VAL A 147 8.52 1.12 7.53
C VAL A 147 8.76 2.45 6.83
N LEU A 148 7.70 3.17 6.48
CA LEU A 148 7.82 4.45 5.81
C LEU A 148 8.03 5.62 6.77
N THR A 149 8.06 5.36 8.08
CA THR A 149 8.28 6.36 9.14
C THR A 149 7.35 7.57 9.00
N MET A 150 6.10 7.33 8.60
CA MET A 150 5.06 8.35 8.54
C MET A 150 4.55 8.62 9.95
N ASP A 151 4.38 9.89 10.33
CA ASP A 151 3.96 10.26 11.69
C ASP A 151 2.58 9.68 12.02
N ASP A 152 2.45 9.09 13.22
CA ASP A 152 1.21 8.46 13.67
C ASP A 152 0.02 9.41 13.65
N LYS A 153 0.24 10.67 14.05
CA LYS A 153 -0.80 11.71 14.08
C LYS A 153 -1.22 12.08 12.66
N ASP A 154 -0.28 12.13 11.73
CA ASP A 154 -0.60 12.44 10.33
C ASP A 154 -1.32 11.28 9.63
N VAL A 155 -0.98 10.03 9.96
CA VAL A 155 -1.76 8.86 9.50
C VAL A 155 -3.20 8.91 10.04
N GLU A 156 -3.39 9.24 11.33
CA GLU A 156 -4.74 9.39 11.89
C GLU A 156 -5.49 10.60 11.28
N ARG A 157 -4.82 11.72 11.02
CA ARG A 157 -5.43 12.85 10.29
C ARG A 157 -5.94 12.46 8.90
N ILE A 158 -5.18 11.66 8.16
CA ILE A 158 -5.61 11.15 6.85
C ILE A 158 -6.83 10.24 6.99
N LYS A 159 -6.90 9.40 8.03
CA LYS A 159 -8.08 8.58 8.32
C LYS A 159 -9.30 9.42 8.70
N GLU A 160 -9.13 10.45 9.52
CA GLU A 160 -10.20 11.38 9.86
C GLU A 160 -10.72 12.14 8.64
N LEU A 161 -9.81 12.61 7.76
CA LEU A 161 -10.17 13.21 6.49
C LEU A 161 -10.92 12.22 5.60
N ALA A 162 -10.45 10.98 5.51
CA ALA A 162 -11.14 9.93 4.77
C ALA A 162 -12.55 9.66 5.30
N GLY A 163 -12.75 9.67 6.62
CA GLY A 163 -14.07 9.57 7.23
C GLY A 163 -15.00 10.73 6.84
N ARG A 164 -14.50 11.98 6.81
CA ARG A 164 -15.26 13.13 6.30
C ARG A 164 -15.61 13.00 4.83
N LEU A 165 -14.67 12.54 4.02
CA LEU A 165 -14.90 12.29 2.59
C LEU A 165 -15.91 11.17 2.38
N ALA A 166 -15.82 10.06 3.10
CA ALA A 166 -16.82 8.99 3.05
C ALA A 166 -18.20 9.49 3.47
N ALA A 167 -18.29 10.32 4.52
CA ALA A 167 -19.54 10.93 4.94
C ALA A 167 -20.13 11.91 3.90
N LEU A 168 -19.28 12.58 3.10
CA LEU A 168 -19.73 13.46 2.01
C LEU A 168 -20.13 12.66 0.77
N LEU A 169 -19.32 11.68 0.37
CA LEU A 169 -19.54 10.84 -0.81
C LEU A 169 -20.71 9.88 -0.61
N GLY A 170 -20.88 9.36 0.61
CA GLY A 170 -21.91 8.39 0.97
C GLY A 170 -23.32 8.97 1.14
N GLN A 171 -23.48 10.30 1.09
CA GLN A 171 -24.80 10.95 1.09
C GLN A 171 -25.54 10.76 -0.23
N ASP A 172 -24.80 10.60 -1.32
CA ASP A 172 -25.37 10.33 -2.62
C ASP A 172 -25.27 8.83 -2.90
N SER A 173 -26.40 8.22 -3.24
CA SER A 173 -26.40 6.83 -3.72
C SER A 173 -25.82 6.72 -5.13
N ARG A 174 -25.63 7.84 -5.85
CA ARG A 174 -25.04 7.82 -7.18
C ARG A 174 -23.53 7.61 -7.12
N PRO A 175 -22.95 6.87 -8.08
CA PRO A 175 -21.51 6.68 -8.20
C PRO A 175 -20.71 7.95 -8.54
N GLY A 176 -21.37 8.97 -9.13
CA GLY A 176 -20.73 10.15 -9.70
C GLY A 176 -19.72 10.88 -8.79
N PRO A 177 -20.08 11.23 -7.54
CA PRO A 177 -19.15 11.91 -6.63
C PRO A 177 -17.89 11.10 -6.32
N PHE A 178 -18.01 9.77 -6.18
CA PHE A 178 -16.88 8.88 -5.96
C PHE A 178 -16.02 8.76 -7.23
N ARG A 179 -16.64 8.64 -8.40
CA ARG A 179 -15.95 8.69 -9.70
C ARG A 179 -15.09 9.94 -9.84
N ASP A 180 -15.65 11.09 -9.51
CA ASP A 180 -14.96 12.38 -9.62
C ASP A 180 -13.80 12.49 -8.61
N PHE A 181 -13.93 11.89 -7.43
CA PHE A 181 -12.84 11.76 -6.45
C PHE A 181 -11.68 10.92 -7.00
N ILE A 182 -11.96 9.72 -7.52
CA ILE A 182 -10.93 8.84 -8.10
C ILE A 182 -10.23 9.54 -9.27
N ARG A 183 -10.98 10.20 -10.15
CA ARG A 183 -10.42 11.01 -11.24
C ARG A 183 -9.51 12.12 -10.72
N ALA A 184 -9.94 12.85 -9.70
CA ALA A 184 -9.18 13.96 -9.14
C ALA A 184 -7.88 13.50 -8.45
N ASN A 185 -7.88 12.30 -7.86
CA ASN A 185 -6.70 11.69 -7.24
C ASN A 185 -5.82 10.89 -8.24
N GLY A 186 -6.23 10.75 -9.49
CA GLY A 186 -5.45 10.12 -10.54
C GLY A 186 -4.15 10.89 -10.86
N LYS A 187 -3.25 10.25 -11.61
CA LYS A 187 -2.03 10.89 -12.13
C LYS A 187 -2.43 12.06 -13.04
N GLY A 188 -1.99 13.28 -12.71
CA GLY A 188 -2.40 14.51 -13.43
C GLY A 188 -3.80 15.03 -13.06
N GLY A 189 -4.48 14.42 -12.10
CA GLY A 189 -5.75 14.90 -11.57
C GLY A 189 -5.60 16.17 -10.72
N ASN A 190 -6.68 16.96 -10.64
CA ASN A 190 -6.71 18.19 -9.86
C ASN A 190 -7.41 17.97 -8.50
N LEU A 191 -6.79 17.19 -7.62
CA LEU A 191 -7.33 16.91 -6.28
C LEU A 191 -7.59 18.19 -5.47
N TYR A 192 -6.72 19.20 -5.58
CA TYR A 192 -6.92 20.46 -4.87
C TYR A 192 -8.16 21.21 -5.37
N GLY A 193 -8.33 21.33 -6.69
CA GLY A 193 -9.53 21.92 -7.29
C GLY A 193 -10.80 21.17 -6.90
N TRP A 194 -10.73 19.84 -6.80
CA TRP A 194 -11.83 19.01 -6.32
C TRP A 194 -12.15 19.28 -4.84
N PHE A 195 -11.16 19.37 -3.96
CA PHE A 195 -11.40 19.76 -2.56
C PHE A 195 -12.04 21.15 -2.44
N ARG A 196 -11.64 22.09 -3.29
CA ARG A 196 -12.24 23.44 -3.31
C ARG A 196 -13.73 23.41 -3.69
N SER A 197 -14.12 22.60 -4.68
CA SER A 197 -15.54 22.46 -5.04
C SER A 197 -16.32 21.76 -3.93
N LYS A 198 -15.75 20.71 -3.33
CA LYS A 198 -16.36 19.97 -2.23
C LYS A 198 -16.36 20.70 -0.89
N GLY A 199 -15.55 21.73 -0.74
CA GLY A 199 -15.58 22.63 0.43
C GLY A 199 -16.93 23.35 0.56
N VAL A 200 -17.58 23.69 -0.56
CA VAL A 200 -18.92 24.30 -0.55
C VAL A 200 -19.96 23.26 -0.16
N ASP A 201 -19.92 22.07 -0.79
CA ASP A 201 -20.80 20.94 -0.47
C ASP A 201 -20.75 20.60 1.03
N TRP A 202 -19.55 20.57 1.63
CA TRP A 202 -19.37 20.32 3.06
C TRP A 202 -20.04 21.34 3.98
N LEU A 203 -20.19 22.59 3.54
CA LEU A 203 -20.89 23.63 4.30
C LEU A 203 -22.41 23.56 4.15
N LEU A 204 -22.89 23.05 3.01
CA LEU A 204 -24.31 22.98 2.69
C LEU A 204 -24.98 21.69 3.18
N PHE A 205 -24.24 20.59 3.24
CA PHE A 205 -24.78 19.28 3.59
C PHE A 205 -24.67 18.94 5.08
N PRO A 206 -25.49 17.99 5.58
CA PRO A 206 -25.36 17.48 6.94
C PRO A 206 -23.97 16.93 7.20
N ARG A 207 -23.36 17.33 8.32
CA ARG A 207 -22.03 16.86 8.75
C ARG A 207 -22.17 15.95 9.96
N PRO A 208 -21.29 14.94 10.11
CA PRO A 208 -21.18 14.21 11.37
C PRO A 208 -20.88 15.18 12.52
N LYS A 209 -21.40 14.88 13.70
CA LYS A 209 -21.15 15.68 14.92
C LYS A 209 -19.64 15.74 15.19
N ASP A 210 -19.20 16.86 15.75
CA ASP A 210 -17.81 17.10 16.17
C ASP A 210 -16.77 17.10 15.03
N THR A 211 -17.20 17.29 13.78
CA THR A 211 -16.29 17.45 12.64
C THR A 211 -15.90 18.91 12.39
N PRO A 212 -14.68 19.19 11.90
CA PRO A 212 -14.24 20.54 11.55
C PRO A 212 -15.18 21.23 10.55
N PRO A 213 -15.34 22.57 10.65
CA PRO A 213 -16.23 23.30 9.77
C PRO A 213 -15.75 23.34 8.31
N VAL A 214 -14.43 23.18 8.09
CA VAL A 214 -13.79 23.15 6.78
C VAL A 214 -13.48 21.70 6.42
N LEU A 215 -13.75 21.31 5.17
CA LEU A 215 -13.50 19.94 4.68
C LEU A 215 -12.01 19.57 4.74
N LEU A 216 -11.15 20.51 4.35
CA LEU A 216 -9.71 20.36 4.27
C LEU A 216 -9.00 21.45 5.11
N PRO A 217 -8.80 21.23 6.42
CA PRO A 217 -7.92 22.03 7.26
C PRO A 217 -6.50 22.20 6.68
N VAL A 218 -5.83 23.27 7.09
CA VAL A 218 -4.49 23.65 6.58
C VAL A 218 -3.45 22.54 6.80
N GLN A 219 -3.50 21.84 7.93
CA GLN A 219 -2.54 20.76 8.22
C GLN A 219 -2.65 19.62 7.20
N GLU A 220 -3.87 19.23 6.83
CA GLU A 220 -4.12 18.18 5.86
C GLU A 220 -3.81 18.63 4.43
N TYR A 221 -4.07 19.90 4.13
CA TYR A 221 -3.62 20.50 2.88
C TYR A 221 -2.10 20.39 2.72
N ARG A 222 -1.32 20.72 3.77
CA ARG A 222 0.14 20.60 3.73
C ARG A 222 0.58 19.15 3.47
N LEU A 223 -0.02 18.18 4.16
CA LEU A 223 0.28 16.76 3.97
C LEU A 223 0.03 16.29 2.53
N LEU A 224 -1.08 16.73 1.93
CA LEU A 224 -1.48 16.26 0.60
C LEU A 224 -0.81 17.01 -0.56
N PHE A 225 -0.35 18.25 -0.35
CA PHE A 225 0.07 19.13 -1.45
C PHE A 225 1.45 19.76 -1.30
N GLU A 226 1.97 19.94 -0.10
CA GLU A 226 3.25 20.63 0.16
C GLU A 226 4.35 19.70 0.69
N ASP A 227 3.98 18.55 1.27
CA ASP A 227 4.92 17.57 1.81
C ASP A 227 5.70 16.84 0.71
N GLU A 228 6.96 16.50 0.95
CA GLU A 228 7.79 15.74 -0.01
C GLU A 228 7.19 14.37 -0.35
N ARG A 229 6.41 13.79 0.57
CA ARG A 229 5.71 12.50 0.42
C ARG A 229 4.24 12.69 0.08
N SER A 230 3.84 13.87 -0.41
CA SER A 230 2.46 14.21 -0.81
C SER A 230 1.80 13.10 -1.63
N TRP A 231 2.53 12.45 -2.54
CA TRP A 231 1.99 11.34 -3.33
C TRP A 231 1.60 10.14 -2.47
N SER A 232 2.48 9.68 -1.56
CA SER A 232 2.17 8.57 -0.65
C SER A 232 0.99 8.91 0.27
N TRP A 233 0.89 10.16 0.72
CA TRP A 233 -0.27 10.63 1.49
C TRP A 233 -1.58 10.61 0.68
N ARG A 234 -1.56 11.03 -0.60
CA ARG A 234 -2.71 10.92 -1.50
C ARG A 234 -3.12 9.48 -1.78
N ARG A 235 -2.14 8.58 -1.94
CA ARG A 235 -2.42 7.15 -2.11
C ARG A 235 -3.07 6.58 -0.86
N LEU A 236 -2.51 6.88 0.31
CA LEU A 236 -3.08 6.48 1.59
C LEU A 236 -4.49 7.05 1.79
N LEU A 237 -4.74 8.30 1.38
CA LEU A 237 -6.07 8.92 1.42
C LEU A 237 -7.09 8.13 0.61
N VAL A 238 -6.78 7.75 -0.63
CA VAL A 238 -7.70 6.95 -1.46
C VAL A 238 -8.01 5.62 -0.80
N PHE A 239 -7.00 4.93 -0.30
CA PHE A 239 -7.20 3.66 0.40
C PHE A 239 -8.08 3.84 1.66
N ALA A 240 -7.80 4.87 2.46
CA ALA A 240 -8.57 5.17 3.66
C ALA A 240 -10.02 5.56 3.34
N VAL A 241 -10.28 6.23 2.20
CA VAL A 241 -11.65 6.55 1.75
C VAL A 241 -12.40 5.27 1.37
N LEU A 242 -11.76 4.32 0.69
CA LEU A 242 -12.38 3.02 0.40
C LEU A 242 -12.72 2.26 1.68
N GLU A 243 -11.82 2.25 2.66
CA GLU A 243 -12.08 1.63 3.97
C GLU A 243 -13.26 2.30 4.68
N ALA A 244 -13.26 3.63 4.78
CA ALA A 244 -14.31 4.38 5.46
C ALA A 244 -15.69 4.24 4.77
N LEU A 245 -15.72 4.15 3.43
CA LEU A 245 -16.95 3.86 2.69
C LEU A 245 -17.44 2.42 2.94
N ALA A 246 -16.53 1.45 3.07
CA ALA A 246 -16.88 0.07 3.43
C ALA A 246 -17.46 -0.01 4.84
N GLU A 247 -16.84 0.66 5.81
CA GLU A 247 -17.33 0.73 7.18
C GLU A 247 -18.69 1.41 7.28
N ALA A 248 -18.95 2.41 6.43
CA ALA A 248 -20.25 3.07 6.33
C ALA A 248 -21.32 2.24 5.58
N GLY A 249 -20.96 1.07 5.04
CA GLY A 249 -21.88 0.22 4.27
C GLY A 249 -22.37 0.90 2.98
N TRP A 250 -21.54 1.71 2.35
CA TRP A 250 -21.94 2.44 1.15
C TRP A 250 -22.14 1.49 -0.04
N GLU A 251 -23.37 1.44 -0.54
CA GLU A 251 -23.79 0.66 -1.71
C GLU A 251 -24.35 1.58 -2.80
N PRO A 252 -23.52 2.00 -3.76
CA PRO A 252 -23.94 2.89 -4.83
C PRO A 252 -24.91 2.22 -5.81
N LYS A 253 -25.94 2.97 -6.19
CA LYS A 253 -26.96 2.61 -7.18
C LYS A 253 -26.78 3.52 -8.40
N GLY A 254 -25.95 3.06 -9.33
CA GLY A 254 -25.66 3.74 -10.60
C GLY A 254 -26.03 2.91 -11.82
N SER A 255 -26.03 3.54 -12.99
CA SER A 255 -26.15 2.79 -14.24
C SER A 255 -24.88 1.93 -14.47
N GLN A 256 -25.00 0.87 -15.28
CA GLN A 256 -23.84 0.03 -15.61
C GLN A 256 -22.73 0.83 -16.31
N GLU A 257 -23.09 1.86 -17.09
CA GLU A 257 -22.16 2.77 -17.75
C GLU A 257 -21.38 3.61 -16.73
N GLU A 258 -22.05 4.23 -15.76
CA GLU A 258 -21.39 5.03 -14.71
C GLU A 258 -20.43 4.19 -13.88
N LEU A 259 -20.83 2.94 -13.59
CA LEU A 259 -20.01 2.00 -12.83
C LEU A 259 -18.81 1.49 -13.64
N GLN A 260 -18.96 1.33 -14.96
CA GLN A 260 -17.86 0.99 -15.86
C GLN A 260 -16.85 2.13 -15.99
N GLU A 261 -17.31 3.39 -16.06
CA GLU A 261 -16.43 4.55 -16.06
C GLU A 261 -15.58 4.65 -14.79
N ILE A 262 -16.14 4.30 -13.63
CA ILE A 262 -15.37 4.23 -12.38
C ILE A 262 -14.27 3.20 -12.50
N LYS A 263 -14.59 2.00 -13.01
CA LYS A 263 -13.60 0.95 -13.21
C LYS A 263 -12.46 1.44 -14.11
N ASP A 264 -12.77 2.06 -15.25
CA ASP A 264 -11.76 2.54 -16.18
C ASP A 264 -10.84 3.60 -15.54
N LEU A 265 -11.41 4.48 -14.71
CA LEU A 265 -10.66 5.47 -13.94
C LEU A 265 -9.82 4.84 -12.82
N ALA A 266 -10.36 3.82 -12.14
CA ALA A 266 -9.65 3.09 -11.10
C ALA A 266 -8.48 2.30 -11.68
N ASP A 267 -8.65 1.68 -12.86
CA ASP A 267 -7.61 1.01 -13.62
C ASP A 267 -6.49 1.99 -14.02
N ALA A 268 -6.86 3.19 -14.52
CA ALA A 268 -5.90 4.24 -14.83
C ALA A 268 -5.19 4.82 -13.59
N ALA A 269 -5.88 4.88 -12.45
CA ALA A 269 -5.31 5.33 -11.19
C ALA A 269 -4.45 4.24 -10.51
N GLY A 270 -4.68 2.97 -10.82
CA GLY A 270 -3.92 1.84 -10.29
C GLY A 270 -2.76 1.38 -11.19
N GLY A 271 -2.73 1.78 -12.46
CA GLY A 271 -1.71 1.37 -13.44
C GLY A 271 -0.71 2.45 -13.83
N ASP A 272 0.59 2.23 -13.51
CA ASP A 272 1.76 2.60 -14.34
C ASP A 272 3.09 2.11 -13.71
N GLN A 273 3.23 0.82 -13.35
CA GLN A 273 4.53 0.20 -13.02
C GLN A 273 4.56 -1.31 -13.37
N GLU A 274 4.22 -1.68 -14.60
CA GLU A 274 4.96 -2.79 -15.21
C GLU A 274 6.33 -2.22 -15.61
N GLU A 275 7.27 -2.18 -14.66
CA GLU A 275 8.67 -1.92 -15.00
C GLU A 275 9.08 -2.97 -16.03
N GLY A 276 9.39 -2.49 -17.23
CA GLY A 276 10.13 -3.25 -18.21
C GLY A 276 11.35 -3.86 -17.53
N THR A 277 11.53 -5.15 -17.77
CA THR A 277 12.78 -5.86 -17.51
C THR A 277 13.90 -5.13 -18.24
N GLU A 278 14.60 -4.21 -17.57
CA GLU A 278 15.99 -3.94 -17.91
C GLU A 278 16.79 -5.17 -17.49
N GLN A 279 17.37 -5.80 -18.51
CA GLN A 279 18.25 -6.96 -18.46
C GLN A 279 19.62 -6.57 -17.92
#